data_AF-A0A7K0DM98-F1
#
_entry.id   AF-A0A7K0DM98-F1
#
_cell.length_a   1.000
_cell.length_b   1.000
_cell.length_c   1.000
_cell.angle_alpha   90.00
_cell.angle_beta   90.00
_cell.angle_gamma   90.00
#
_symmetry.space_group_name_H-M   'P 1'
#
loop_
_entity.id
_entity.type
_entity.pdbx_description
1 polymer ?
#
loop_
_entity_poly.entity_id
_entity_poly.type
_entity_poly.pdbx_seq_one_letter_code
_entity_poly.pdbx_strand_id
1 'polypeptide(L)'
;MALLQLADLGVADVEIENRIEFGEGKPVTTRTPQLVHALDQERLPFEYRDESAGTRTWFELIGPVLTALREGTIIVFDELDASLHPTLTAQLVKLFELKTSNPQGAQLIFTSHDTNLLNHLNRDEVWLTEKVSNGSTRFAALSDFAGERVRRSANLESGYLSGRFGALPDVSRPEVLRDLGLIG
;
A
#
# COMPACT_ATOMS: atom_id res chain seq x y z
N MET A 1 14.23 12.01 3.73
CA MET A 1 15.22 11.22 2.96
C MET A 1 15.25 9.76 3.34
N ALA A 2 15.48 9.38 4.61
CA ALA A 2 15.56 7.95 5.01
C ALA A 2 14.36 7.07 4.58
N LEU A 3 13.14 7.62 4.55
CA LEU A 3 11.97 6.88 4.08
C LEU A 3 11.94 6.69 2.56
N LEU A 4 12.45 7.63 1.76
CA LEU A 4 12.55 7.48 0.30
C LEU A 4 13.58 6.40 -0.07
N GLN A 5 14.65 6.31 0.73
CA GLN A 5 15.67 5.26 0.60
C GLN A 5 15.14 3.84 0.84
N LEU A 6 13.97 3.69 1.48
CA LEU A 6 13.34 2.37 1.60
C LEU A 6 12.85 1.85 0.25
N ALA A 7 12.33 2.72 -0.61
CA ALA A 7 11.83 2.34 -1.94
C ALA A 7 12.96 2.18 -2.94
N ASP A 8 13.98 3.03 -2.85
CA ASP A 8 15.15 2.96 -3.72
C ASP A 8 16.39 3.46 -2.97
N LEU A 9 17.36 2.55 -2.77
CA LEU A 9 18.61 2.84 -2.06
C LEU A 9 19.46 3.89 -2.77
N GLY A 10 19.29 4.05 -4.09
CA GLY A 10 20.01 5.04 -4.90
C GLY A 10 19.59 6.47 -4.59
N VAL A 11 18.33 6.69 -4.16
CA VAL A 11 17.78 8.02 -3.92
C VAL A 11 18.42 8.66 -2.68
N ALA A 12 19.19 9.72 -2.91
CA ALA A 12 19.88 10.46 -1.87
C ALA A 12 19.18 11.78 -1.52
N ASP A 13 18.53 12.41 -2.49
CA ASP A 13 17.91 13.73 -2.33
C ASP A 13 16.71 13.93 -3.26
N VAL A 14 15.97 15.01 -3.03
CA VAL A 14 14.88 15.46 -3.90
C VAL A 14 15.09 16.94 -4.18
N GLU A 15 15.35 17.27 -5.43
CA GLU A 15 15.51 18.64 -5.89
C GLU A 15 14.23 19.11 -6.59
N ILE A 16 13.90 20.40 -6.49
CA ILE A 16 12.76 20.99 -7.20
C ILE A 16 13.31 21.84 -8.34
N GLU A 17 13.13 21.36 -9.56
CA GLU A 17 13.46 22.13 -10.75
C GLU A 17 12.30 23.09 -11.08
N ASN A 18 12.62 24.37 -11.27
CA ASN A 18 11.65 25.36 -11.75
C ASN A 18 11.82 25.50 -13.26
N ARG A 19 10.87 24.99 -14.04
CA ARG A 19 10.80 25.21 -15.48
C ARG A 19 9.86 26.35 -15.80
N ILE A 20 10.36 27.35 -16.52
CA ILE A 20 9.53 28.43 -17.04
C ILE A 20 9.14 28.08 -18.45
N GLU A 21 7.84 27.84 -18.66
CA GLU A 21 7.28 27.58 -19.98
C GLU A 21 6.73 28.88 -20.56
N PHE A 22 7.26 29.25 -21.73
CA PHE A 22 6.83 30.41 -22.49
C PHE A 22 5.88 29.94 -23.60
N GLY A 23 4.57 30.19 -23.43
CA GLY A 23 3.54 29.99 -24.46
C GLY A 23 3.02 31.32 -25.02
N GLU A 24 1.89 31.30 -25.75
CA GLU A 24 1.22 32.53 -26.22
C GLU A 24 0.63 33.39 -25.07
N GLY A 25 0.63 32.89 -23.83
CA GLY A 25 0.15 33.56 -22.62
C GLY A 25 1.25 34.02 -21.66
N LYS A 26 0.87 34.32 -20.41
CA LYS A 26 1.84 34.65 -19.36
C LYS A 26 2.76 33.44 -19.10
N PRO A 27 4.06 33.67 -18.79
CA PRO A 27 4.97 32.59 -18.43
C PRO A 27 4.40 31.77 -17.27
N VAL A 28 4.33 30.45 -17.45
CA VAL A 28 3.92 29.52 -16.40
C VAL A 28 5.18 28.92 -15.79
N THR A 29 5.32 29.01 -14.47
CA THR A 29 6.41 28.33 -13.74
C THR A 29 5.89 26.99 -13.26
N THR A 30 6.42 25.91 -13.82
CA THR A 30 6.15 24.54 -13.39
C THR A 30 7.26 24.09 -12.45
N ARG A 31 6.87 23.45 -11.34
CA ARG A 31 7.79 22.85 -10.38
C ARG A 31 7.78 21.34 -10.55
N THR A 32 8.89 20.77 -10.97
CA THR A 32 9.04 19.33 -11.17
C THR A 32 10.03 18.77 -10.16
N PRO A 33 9.63 17.78 -9.33
CA PRO A 33 10.59 17.10 -8.49
C PRO A 33 11.56 16.28 -9.36
N GLN A 34 12.82 16.29 -8.98
CA GLN A 34 13.86 15.40 -9.50
C GLN A 34 14.40 14.59 -8.32
N LEU A 35 14.45 13.28 -8.48
CA LEU A 35 15.07 12.41 -7.48
C LEU A 35 16.55 12.32 -7.80
N VAL A 36 17.39 12.69 -6.83
CA VAL A 36 18.84 12.69 -7.00
C VAL A 36 19.37 11.36 -6.53
N HIS A 37 19.99 10.61 -7.44
CA HIS A 37 20.61 9.34 -7.14
C HIS A 37 22.10 9.52 -6.88
N ALA A 38 22.62 8.84 -5.86
CA ALA A 38 24.05 8.85 -5.55
C ALA A 38 24.68 7.50 -5.90
N LEU A 39 25.60 7.51 -6.85
CA LEU A 39 26.48 6.38 -7.17
C LEU A 39 27.92 6.80 -6.91
N ASP A 40 28.58 6.15 -5.95
CA ASP A 40 29.93 6.51 -5.48
C ASP A 40 30.06 7.98 -5.05
N GLN A 41 30.64 8.83 -5.90
CA GLN A 41 30.80 10.28 -5.66
C GLN A 41 29.97 11.16 -6.61
N GLU A 42 29.24 10.55 -7.55
CA GLU A 42 28.42 11.28 -8.51
C GLU A 42 26.97 11.36 -8.05
N ARG A 43 26.38 12.54 -8.25
CA ARG A 43 24.96 12.81 -8.02
C ARG A 43 24.29 13.01 -9.36
N LEU A 44 23.34 12.13 -9.67
CA LEU A 44 22.63 12.11 -10.94
C LEU A 44 21.14 12.40 -10.67
N PRO A 45 20.65 13.58 -11.04
CA PRO A 45 19.22 13.86 -10.96
C PRO A 45 18.49 13.11 -12.09
N PHE A 46 17.44 12.38 -11.72
CA PHE A 46 16.46 11.86 -12.67
C PHE A 46 15.16 12.66 -12.58
N GLU A 47 14.52 12.88 -13.72
CA GLU A 47 13.20 13.45 -13.72
C GLU A 47 12.21 12.47 -13.08
N TYR A 48 11.23 12.99 -12.34
CA TYR A 48 10.21 12.17 -11.69
C TYR A 48 9.57 11.11 -12.60
N ARG A 49 9.37 11.43 -13.89
CA ARG A 49 8.76 10.50 -14.87
C ARG A 49 9.65 9.32 -15.25
N ASP A 50 10.96 9.43 -15.06
CA ASP A 50 11.94 8.40 -15.39
C ASP A 50 12.06 7.37 -14.26
N GLU A 51 11.50 7.68 -13.08
CA GLU A 51 11.46 6.80 -11.94
C GLU A 51 10.50 5.62 -12.13
N SER A 52 10.83 4.51 -11.45
CA SER A 52 9.97 3.33 -11.42
C SER A 52 8.57 3.68 -10.89
N ALA A 53 7.54 2.93 -11.31
CA ALA A 53 6.18 3.14 -10.81
C ALA A 53 6.11 3.01 -9.28
N GLY A 54 6.87 2.08 -8.68
CA GLY A 54 6.92 1.89 -7.23
C GLY A 54 7.58 3.04 -6.50
N THR A 55 8.69 3.58 -7.02
CA THR A 55 9.38 4.74 -6.46
C THR A 55 8.48 5.98 -6.48
N ARG A 56 7.80 6.22 -7.61
CA ARG A 56 6.83 7.31 -7.77
C ARG A 56 5.66 7.19 -6.79
N THR A 57 5.05 6.00 -6.73
CA THR A 57 3.93 5.72 -5.82
C THR A 57 4.35 5.94 -4.36
N TRP A 58 5.52 5.45 -3.96
CA TRP A 58 6.06 5.65 -2.62
C TRP A 58 6.33 7.12 -2.30
N PHE A 59 6.89 7.86 -3.26
CA PHE A 59 7.14 9.30 -3.14
C PHE A 59 5.84 10.08 -2.93
N GLU A 60 4.79 9.76 -3.67
CA GLU A 60 3.46 10.38 -3.52
C GLU A 60 2.81 10.05 -2.16
N LEU A 61 2.95 8.81 -1.69
CA LEU A 61 2.37 8.35 -0.43
C LEU A 61 3.06 8.93 0.81
N ILE A 62 4.39 9.07 0.78
CA ILE A 62 5.16 9.39 1.99
C ILE A 62 4.89 10.80 2.52
N GLY A 63 4.57 11.76 1.65
CA GLY A 63 4.25 13.14 2.05
C GLY A 63 3.01 13.23 2.95
N PRO A 64 1.84 12.73 2.51
CA PRO A 64 0.64 12.60 3.32
C PRO A 64 0.85 11.77 4.59
N VAL A 65 1.55 10.62 4.51
CA VAL A 65 1.84 9.77 5.67
C VAL A 65 2.62 10.51 6.75
N LEU A 66 3.69 11.21 6.37
CA LEU A 66 4.50 12.00 7.31
C LEU A 66 3.70 13.12 7.96
N THR A 67 2.82 13.77 7.19
CA THR A 67 1.91 14.79 7.70
C THR A 67 0.96 14.19 8.74
N ALA A 68 0.37 13.04 8.43
CA ALA A 68 -0.54 12.35 9.35
C ALA A 68 0.14 11.94 10.66
N LEU A 69 1.31 11.31 10.58
CA LEU A 69 2.10 10.91 11.76
C LEU A 69 2.51 12.11 12.63
N ARG A 70 2.83 13.25 12.00
CA ARG A 70 3.20 14.49 12.72
C ARG A 70 2.01 15.14 13.42
N GLU A 71 0.84 15.11 12.80
CA GLU A 71 -0.35 15.83 13.26
C GLU A 71 -1.34 14.94 14.03
N GLY A 72 -1.12 13.62 14.06
CA GLY A 72 -2.03 12.67 14.71
C GLY A 72 -3.34 12.50 13.96
N THR A 73 -3.36 12.73 12.65
CA THR A 73 -4.59 12.70 11.85
C THR A 73 -4.87 11.32 11.27
N ILE A 74 -6.10 11.14 10.78
CA ILE A 74 -6.53 9.93 10.08
C ILE A 74 -6.15 10.07 8.60
N ILE A 75 -5.54 9.03 8.05
CA ILE A 75 -5.30 8.90 6.61
C ILE A 75 -6.00 7.66 6.09
N VAL A 76 -6.59 7.78 4.90
CA VAL A 76 -7.32 6.71 4.23
C VAL A 76 -6.70 6.48 2.86
N PHE A 77 -6.32 5.23 2.57
CA PHE A 77 -5.82 4.82 1.27
C PHE A 77 -6.67 3.71 0.68
N ASP A 78 -7.04 3.86 -0.59
CA ASP A 78 -7.58 2.76 -1.36
C ASP A 78 -6.42 2.03 -2.05
N GLU A 79 -6.43 0.71 -2.00
CA GLU A 79 -5.42 -0.19 -2.57
C GLU A 79 -3.98 0.24 -2.17
N LEU A 80 -3.67 0.20 -0.88
CA LEU A 80 -2.37 0.67 -0.36
C LEU A 80 -1.17 -0.06 -1.00
N ASP A 81 -1.36 -1.31 -1.41
CA ASP A 81 -0.36 -2.15 -2.09
C ASP A 81 -0.26 -1.89 -3.60
N ALA A 82 -1.10 -1.00 -4.16
CA ALA A 82 -1.07 -0.70 -5.59
C ALA A 82 0.33 -0.20 -6.01
N SER A 83 1.00 -0.96 -6.86
CA SER A 83 2.35 -0.68 -7.36
C SER A 83 3.47 -0.64 -6.29
N LEU A 84 3.19 -1.00 -5.04
CA LEU A 84 4.19 -1.11 -3.98
C LEU A 84 4.61 -2.56 -3.76
N HIS A 85 5.89 -2.74 -3.42
CA HIS A 85 6.37 -4.04 -2.96
C HIS A 85 5.77 -4.35 -1.57
N PRO A 86 5.31 -5.58 -1.29
CA PRO A 86 4.73 -5.99 0.01
C PRO A 86 5.51 -5.52 1.24
N THR A 87 6.85 -5.61 1.18
CA THR A 87 7.73 -5.14 2.25
C THR A 87 7.60 -3.65 2.54
N LEU A 88 7.42 -2.81 1.52
CA LEU A 88 7.24 -1.36 1.69
C LEU A 88 5.90 -1.06 2.38
N THR A 89 4.84 -1.73 1.92
CA THR A 89 3.51 -1.62 2.51
C THR A 89 3.54 -2.04 3.99
N ALA A 90 4.20 -3.16 4.31
CA ALA A 90 4.40 -3.62 5.68
C ALA A 90 5.21 -2.62 6.53
N GLN A 91 6.25 -1.99 5.98
CA GLN A 91 6.97 -0.92 6.71
C GLN A 91 6.07 0.29 6.97
N LEU A 92 5.23 0.68 6.00
CA LEU A 92 4.30 1.80 6.16
C LEU A 92 3.32 1.51 7.31
N VAL A 93 2.68 0.34 7.32
CA VAL A 93 1.79 -0.08 8.41
C VAL A 93 2.50 -0.03 9.76
N LYS A 94 3.73 -0.56 9.83
CA LYS A 94 4.56 -0.55 11.06
C LYS A 94 4.85 0.86 11.59
N LEU A 95 4.94 1.88 10.73
CA LEU A 95 5.12 3.26 11.18
C LEU A 95 3.95 3.74 12.04
N PHE A 96 2.73 3.31 11.74
CA PHE A 96 1.53 3.67 12.50
C PHE A 96 1.39 2.86 13.80
N GLU A 97 1.91 1.64 13.85
CA GLU A 97 1.87 0.77 15.04
C GLU A 97 2.83 1.23 16.15
N LEU A 98 4.03 1.69 15.76
CA LEU A 98 5.09 2.00 16.71
C LEU A 98 4.89 3.39 17.34
N LYS A 99 4.83 3.43 18.68
CA LYS A 99 4.79 4.68 19.47
C LYS A 99 5.95 5.63 19.15
N THR A 100 7.10 5.11 18.74
CA THR A 100 8.30 5.90 18.42
C THR A 100 8.15 6.69 17.13
N SER A 101 7.48 6.13 16.11
CA SER A 101 7.21 6.81 14.83
C SER A 101 5.84 7.49 14.81
N ASN A 102 4.89 7.02 15.61
CA ASN A 102 3.54 7.57 15.74
C ASN A 102 3.23 8.08 17.16
N PRO A 103 3.94 9.10 17.67
CA PRO A 103 3.73 9.61 19.02
C PRO A 103 2.40 10.34 19.18
N GLN A 104 1.82 10.86 18.09
CA GLN A 104 0.57 11.61 18.10
C GLN A 104 -0.68 10.73 17.88
N GLY A 105 -0.50 9.42 17.64
CA GLY A 105 -1.63 8.49 17.51
C GLY A 105 -2.42 8.67 16.21
N ALA A 106 -1.75 9.00 15.11
CA ALA A 106 -2.32 8.97 13.77
C ALA A 106 -2.91 7.61 13.45
N GLN A 107 -3.94 7.57 12.60
CA GLN A 107 -4.60 6.32 12.19
C GLN A 107 -4.49 6.11 10.70
N LEU A 108 -4.20 4.87 10.32
CA LEU A 108 -4.17 4.42 8.94
C LEU A 108 -5.36 3.49 8.70
N ILE A 109 -6.22 3.85 7.74
CA ILE A 109 -7.30 3.00 7.25
C ILE A 109 -7.00 2.70 5.79
N PHE A 110 -7.05 1.43 5.39
CA PHE A 110 -6.74 1.08 4.01
C PHE A 110 -7.47 -0.17 3.53
N THR A 111 -7.56 -0.30 2.21
CA THR A 111 -7.93 -1.55 1.52
C THR A 111 -6.67 -2.14 0.88
N SER A 112 -6.64 -3.47 0.72
CA SER A 112 -5.51 -4.16 0.11
C SER A 112 -5.89 -5.52 -0.47
N HIS A 113 -5.15 -5.95 -1.49
CA HIS A 113 -5.20 -7.31 -2.02
C HIS A 113 -4.04 -8.19 -1.53
N ASP A 114 -3.01 -7.59 -0.92
CA ASP A 114 -1.83 -8.28 -0.43
C ASP A 114 -2.12 -9.02 0.89
N THR A 115 -2.18 -10.35 0.80
CA THR A 115 -2.42 -11.22 1.96
C THR A 115 -1.28 -11.19 2.96
N ASN A 116 -0.08 -10.76 2.57
CA ASN A 116 1.07 -10.70 3.44
C ASN A 116 0.86 -9.72 4.61
N LEU A 117 0.06 -8.67 4.41
CA LEU A 117 -0.29 -7.69 5.44
C LEU A 117 -1.07 -8.30 6.61
N LEU A 118 -1.75 -9.44 6.41
CA LEU A 118 -2.41 -10.18 7.49
C LEU A 118 -1.40 -10.67 8.56
N ASN A 119 -0.12 -10.83 8.22
CA ASN A 119 0.92 -11.19 9.20
C ASN A 119 1.39 -10.00 10.04
N HIS A 120 1.05 -8.78 9.64
CA HIS A 120 1.41 -7.54 10.32
C HIS A 120 0.26 -7.01 11.18
N LEU A 121 -0.97 -7.39 10.89
CA LEU A 121 -2.17 -6.91 11.57
C LEU A 121 -2.68 -7.89 12.63
N ASN A 122 -3.36 -7.35 13.63
CA ASN A 122 -4.17 -8.12 14.56
C ASN A 122 -5.54 -8.45 13.95
N ARG A 123 -6.19 -9.50 14.44
CA ARG A 123 -7.51 -9.93 13.95
C ARG A 123 -8.62 -8.87 14.12
N ASP A 124 -8.46 -7.95 15.06
CA ASP A 124 -9.36 -6.84 15.34
C ASP A 124 -9.06 -5.59 14.50
N GLU A 125 -8.01 -5.64 13.67
CA GLU A 125 -7.63 -4.61 12.70
C GLU A 125 -7.99 -5.02 11.26
N VAL A 126 -8.56 -6.21 11.07
CA VAL A 126 -8.86 -6.78 9.75
C VAL A 126 -10.36 -6.96 9.56
N TRP A 127 -10.86 -6.46 8.44
CA TRP A 127 -12.20 -6.73 7.92
C TRP A 127 -12.11 -7.36 6.53
N LEU A 128 -12.96 -8.36 6.29
CA LEU A 128 -13.02 -9.07 5.04
C LEU A 128 -14.30 -8.71 4.28
N THR A 129 -14.17 -8.53 2.98
CA THR A 129 -15.30 -8.34 2.05
C THR A 129 -15.47 -9.56 1.15
N GLU A 130 -16.69 -10.06 1.01
CA GLU A 130 -17.01 -11.18 0.13
C GLU A 130 -18.27 -10.89 -0.69
N LYS A 131 -18.21 -11.09 -2.00
CA LYS A 131 -19.42 -11.05 -2.84
C LYS A 131 -20.20 -12.34 -2.70
N VAL A 132 -21.49 -12.22 -2.40
CA VAL A 132 -22.41 -13.36 -2.34
C VAL A 132 -23.21 -13.50 -3.65
N SER A 133 -23.86 -14.65 -3.84
CA SER A 133 -24.52 -15.02 -5.10
C SER A 133 -25.65 -14.08 -5.55
N ASN A 134 -26.26 -13.33 -4.63
CA ASN A 134 -27.28 -12.33 -4.95
C ASN A 134 -26.68 -10.96 -5.38
N GLY A 135 -25.35 -10.86 -5.51
CA GLY A 135 -24.64 -9.65 -5.92
C GLY A 135 -24.34 -8.66 -4.79
N SER A 136 -24.77 -8.90 -3.56
CA SER A 136 -24.40 -8.07 -2.42
C SER A 136 -23.00 -8.39 -1.90
N THR A 137 -22.42 -7.47 -1.12
CA THR A 137 -21.14 -7.67 -0.43
C THR A 137 -21.40 -7.91 1.05
N ARG A 138 -20.88 -9.01 1.57
CA ARG A 138 -20.79 -9.29 3.00
C ARG A 138 -19.51 -8.66 3.54
N PHE A 139 -19.63 -7.89 4.61
CA PHE A 139 -18.51 -7.29 5.33
C PHE A 139 -18.47 -7.87 6.74
N ALA A 140 -17.35 -8.47 7.14
CA ALA A 140 -17.21 -9.15 8.42
C ALA A 140 -15.85 -8.87 9.05
N ALA A 141 -15.82 -8.56 10.35
CA ALA A 141 -14.57 -8.42 11.06
C ALA A 141 -13.93 -9.80 11.24
N LEU A 142 -12.61 -9.90 11.11
CA LEU A 142 -11.92 -11.17 11.32
C LEU A 142 -12.05 -11.65 12.78
N SER A 143 -12.23 -10.71 13.71
CA SER A 143 -12.54 -10.98 15.12
C SER A 143 -13.89 -11.68 15.33
N ASP A 144 -14.85 -11.56 14.40
CA ASP A 144 -16.17 -12.20 14.50
C ASP A 144 -16.13 -13.72 14.25
N PHE A 145 -15.06 -14.23 13.62
CA PHE A 145 -14.87 -15.67 13.35
C PHE A 145 -14.44 -16.46 14.59
N ALA A 146 -14.92 -16.04 15.77
CA ALA A 146 -14.51 -16.47 17.10
C ALA A 146 -14.57 -18.00 17.29
N GLY A 147 -13.38 -18.57 17.48
CA GLY A 147 -13.16 -19.84 18.16
C GLY A 147 -11.76 -19.83 18.81
N GLU A 148 -11.52 -20.70 19.79
CA GLU A 148 -10.24 -20.89 20.52
C GLU A 148 -9.00 -21.09 19.60
N ARG A 149 -9.21 -21.22 18.29
CA ARG A 149 -8.24 -21.50 17.22
C ARG A 149 -7.66 -20.26 16.52
N VAL A 150 -8.03 -19.04 16.87
CA VAL A 150 -7.32 -17.82 16.39
C VAL A 150 -6.59 -17.22 17.59
N ARG A 151 -5.51 -17.89 18.02
CA ARG A 151 -4.57 -17.31 18.98
C ARG A 151 -4.00 -16.01 18.39
N ARG A 152 -3.66 -15.05 19.25
CA ARG A 152 -2.94 -13.80 18.91
C ARG A 152 -1.64 -13.99 18.10
N SER A 153 -1.19 -15.23 17.91
CA SER A 153 0.01 -15.64 17.17
C SER A 153 -0.28 -16.59 16.00
N ALA A 154 -1.55 -16.78 15.62
CA ALA A 154 -1.91 -17.62 14.49
C ALA A 154 -1.52 -16.90 13.20
N ASN A 155 -0.92 -17.64 12.27
CA ASN A 155 -0.57 -17.16 10.93
C ASN A 155 -1.88 -16.83 10.18
N LEU A 156 -2.36 -15.58 10.31
CA LEU A 156 -3.66 -15.13 9.81
C LEU A 156 -3.75 -15.30 8.29
N GLU A 157 -2.64 -15.04 7.59
CA GLU A 157 -2.51 -15.29 6.16
C GLU A 157 -2.77 -16.76 5.82
N SER A 158 -2.11 -17.71 6.51
CA SER A 158 -2.35 -19.14 6.28
C SER A 158 -3.81 -19.56 6.55
N GLY A 159 -4.43 -18.97 7.58
CA GLY A 159 -5.85 -19.17 7.86
C GLY A 159 -6.74 -18.65 6.72
N TYR A 160 -6.45 -17.46 6.21
CA TYR A 160 -7.18 -16.86 5.09
C TYR A 160 -7.02 -17.67 3.81
N LEU A 161 -5.79 -18.01 3.41
CA LEU A 161 -5.48 -18.76 2.19
C LEU A 161 -6.03 -20.20 2.20
N SER A 162 -6.25 -20.79 3.38
CA SER A 162 -6.94 -22.08 3.50
C SER A 162 -8.47 -22.00 3.40
N GLY A 163 -9.03 -20.79 3.22
CA GLY A 163 -10.46 -20.53 3.09
C GLY A 163 -11.20 -20.49 4.43
N ARG A 164 -10.49 -20.51 5.56
CA ARG A 164 -11.10 -20.58 6.91
C ARG A 164 -12.05 -19.41 7.21
N PHE A 165 -11.79 -18.25 6.61
CA PHE A 165 -12.53 -17.01 6.87
C PHE A 165 -13.45 -16.62 5.71
N GLY A 166 -13.54 -17.44 4.65
CA GLY A 166 -14.20 -17.08 3.40
C GLY A 166 -13.45 -15.96 2.67
N ALA A 167 -14.18 -15.17 1.87
CA ALA A 167 -13.66 -14.01 1.14
C ALA A 167 -12.52 -14.29 0.14
N LEU A 168 -12.23 -15.56 -0.16
CA LEU A 168 -11.37 -15.94 -1.26
C LEU A 168 -12.13 -15.89 -2.60
N PRO A 169 -11.48 -15.49 -3.70
CA PRO A 169 -12.05 -15.60 -5.03
C PRO A 169 -12.38 -17.06 -5.38
N ASP A 170 -13.60 -17.29 -5.83
CA ASP A 170 -14.01 -18.58 -6.39
C ASP A 170 -13.56 -18.70 -7.84
N VAL A 171 -12.35 -19.24 -8.03
CA VAL A 171 -11.71 -19.43 -9.35
C VAL A 171 -12.02 -20.80 -9.97
N SER A 172 -12.64 -21.71 -9.22
CA SER A 172 -12.92 -23.09 -9.64
C SER A 172 -14.37 -23.28 -10.08
N ARG A 173 -14.97 -22.29 -10.75
CA ARG A 173 -16.35 -22.39 -11.21
C ARG A 173 -16.47 -23.39 -12.35
N PRO A 174 -17.19 -24.52 -12.17
CA PRO A 174 -17.35 -25.50 -13.24
C PRO A 174 -18.02 -24.90 -14.47
N GLU A 175 -18.89 -23.89 -14.32
CA GLU A 175 -19.47 -23.17 -15.46
C GLU A 175 -18.39 -22.46 -16.29
N VAL A 176 -17.45 -21.75 -15.63
CA VAL A 176 -16.35 -21.06 -16.33
C VAL A 176 -15.44 -22.07 -17.03
N LEU A 177 -15.13 -23.18 -16.38
CA LEU A 177 -14.31 -24.24 -16.99
C LEU A 177 -15.02 -24.91 -18.17
N ARG A 178 -16.36 -25.07 -18.11
CA ARG A 178 -17.18 -25.57 -19.23
C ARG A 178 -17.27 -24.57 -20.37
N ASP A 179 -17.50 -23.29 -20.07
CA ASP A 179 -17.56 -22.21 -21.06
C ASP A 179 -16.20 -22.02 -21.76
N LEU A 180 -15.09 -22.24 -21.03
CA LEU A 180 -13.74 -22.27 -21.59
C LEU A 180 -13.38 -23.60 -22.28
N GLY A 181 -14.28 -24.60 -22.28
CA GLY A 181 -14.07 -25.91 -22.91
C GLY A 181 -13.01 -26.78 -22.26
N LEU A 182 -12.63 -26.49 -21.01
CA LEU A 182 -11.58 -27.20 -20.27
C LEU A 182 -12.10 -28.47 -19.58
N ILE A 183 -13.42 -28.56 -19.35
CA ILE A 183 -14.10 -29.73 -18.80
C ILE A 183 -15.43 -29.97 -19.55
N GLY A 184 -15.89 -31.23 -19.53
CA GLY A 184 -17.14 -31.67 -20.16
C GLY A 184 -18.43 -31.40 -19.38
#